data_AF-A0A2V4AHC6-F1
#
_entry.id   AF-A0A2V4AHC6-F1
#
_cell.length_a   1.000
_cell.length_b   1.000
_cell.length_c   1.000
_cell.angle_alpha   90.00
_cell.angle_beta   90.00
_cell.angle_gamma   90.00
#
_symmetry.space_group_name_H-M   'P 1'
#
loop_
_entity.id
_entity.type
_entity.pdbx_description
1 polymer ?
#
loop_
_entity_poly.entity_id
_entity_poly.type
_entity_poly.pdbx_seq_one_letter_code
_entity_poly.pdbx_strand_id
1 'polypeptide(L)'
;MPLLNDMPLERTNRIFRHPIHQDGVGTLVRLITALRQCRSAEDFYNFQQDLLARVLEVQEHRAGCRRVAKLLRQGKAVPADAPDLRSTDPVTSPETWDLEADVCERVDRQLRSVADGLAWRVFSYDRRVIIALSRNQHPGPMAGKKGLVAEREFVINWWRDEGRFVLLHDLTSCLTIGDATSFREIGNEYEAYLHEIKSNPSCTVSRQLRRQRMAEEAIRSGGPLPGDLPGRLVPLNIPYKTHLHLLGTAFDRAHDRGVQGIKVPGGRALVATDIVHGYDLWSAGELIDRTAAEHLQAVKRARIP
;
A
#
# COMPACT_ATOMS: atom_id res chain seq x y z
N MET A 1 -5.37 9.16 11.69
CA MET A 1 -4.56 10.29 11.19
C MET A 1 -5.47 11.09 10.28
N PRO A 2 -5.48 12.43 10.37
CA PRO A 2 -6.17 13.26 9.38
C PRO A 2 -5.70 12.87 7.97
N LEU A 3 -6.58 12.96 6.97
CA LEU A 3 -6.15 12.70 5.58
C LEU A 3 -5.06 13.72 5.22
N LEU A 4 -4.28 13.48 4.18
CA LEU A 4 -3.24 14.40 3.72
C LEU A 4 -3.76 15.85 3.52
N ASN A 5 -5.06 15.97 3.24
CA ASN A 5 -5.78 17.24 3.09
C ASN A 5 -6.03 18.00 4.40
N ASP A 6 -5.96 17.31 5.54
CA ASP A 6 -6.23 17.88 6.87
C ASP A 6 -4.91 18.20 7.63
N MET A 7 -3.75 17.88 7.03
CA MET A 7 -2.45 18.11 7.64
C MET A 7 -1.94 19.52 7.28
N PRO A 8 -1.42 20.30 8.26
CA PRO A 8 -0.83 21.61 7.96
C PRO A 8 0.24 21.51 6.87
N LEU A 9 0.21 22.44 5.91
CA LEU A 9 1.09 22.42 4.74
C LEU A 9 2.57 22.33 5.11
N GLU A 10 2.99 23.02 6.18
CA GLU A 10 4.34 22.96 6.70
C GLU A 10 4.76 21.54 7.11
N ARG A 11 3.87 20.80 7.78
CA ARG A 11 4.12 19.40 8.17
C ARG A 11 4.20 18.51 6.94
N THR A 12 3.31 18.70 5.97
CA THR A 12 3.34 18.00 4.70
C THR A 12 4.65 18.24 3.94
N ASN A 13 5.13 19.48 3.88
CA ASN A 13 6.40 19.84 3.26
C ASN A 13 7.60 19.20 3.98
N ARG A 14 7.60 19.19 5.32
CA ARG A 14 8.64 18.50 6.11
C ARG A 14 8.65 17.00 5.83
N ILE A 15 7.49 16.35 5.72
CA ILE A 15 7.40 14.93 5.34
C ILE A 15 8.01 14.68 3.96
N PHE A 16 7.65 15.50 2.96
CA PHE A 16 8.14 15.31 1.60
C PHE A 16 9.64 15.51 1.47
N ARG A 17 10.22 16.46 2.21
CA ARG A 17 11.66 16.74 2.22
C ARG A 17 12.46 15.83 3.16
N HIS A 18 11.79 15.00 3.96
CA HIS A 18 12.46 14.14 4.93
C HIS A 18 13.35 13.09 4.22
N PRO A 19 14.59 12.84 4.69
CA PRO A 19 15.51 11.90 4.05
C PRO A 19 14.92 10.50 3.84
N ILE A 20 14.21 9.95 4.84
CA ILE A 20 13.51 8.65 4.73
C ILE A 20 12.51 8.64 3.57
N HIS A 21 11.76 9.74 3.37
CA HIS A 21 10.79 9.79 2.28
C HIS A 21 11.49 9.86 0.92
N GLN A 22 12.54 10.68 0.79
CA GLN A 22 13.34 10.81 -0.44
C GLN A 22 13.97 9.47 -0.85
N ASP A 23 14.59 8.76 0.09
CA ASP A 23 15.14 7.42 -0.15
C ASP A 23 14.04 6.40 -0.46
N GLY A 24 12.88 6.55 0.20
CA GLY A 24 11.68 5.77 -0.05
C GLY A 24 11.20 5.90 -1.49
N VAL A 25 11.18 7.11 -2.07
CA VAL A 25 10.79 7.34 -3.47
C VAL A 25 11.71 6.57 -4.42
N GLY A 26 13.04 6.68 -4.25
CA GLY A 26 13.99 5.92 -5.06
C GLY A 26 13.79 4.41 -4.94
N THR A 27 13.49 3.93 -3.73
CA THR A 27 13.20 2.52 -3.46
C THR A 27 11.92 2.06 -4.16
N LEU A 28 10.86 2.86 -4.13
CA LEU A 28 9.59 2.55 -4.80
C LEU A 28 9.76 2.44 -6.32
N VAL A 29 10.54 3.34 -6.94
CA VAL A 29 10.82 3.28 -8.39
C VAL A 29 11.53 1.96 -8.75
N ARG A 30 12.53 1.56 -7.97
CA ARG A 30 13.23 0.28 -8.17
C ARG A 30 12.28 -0.91 -8.03
N LEU A 31 11.48 -0.94 -6.96
CA LEU A 31 10.52 -2.03 -6.71
C LEU A 31 9.44 -2.12 -7.79
N ILE A 32 8.88 -1.00 -8.24
CA ILE A 32 7.89 -0.97 -9.33
C ILE A 32 8.51 -1.51 -10.62
N THR A 33 9.77 -1.15 -10.91
CA THR A 33 10.50 -1.63 -12.09
C THR A 33 10.79 -3.13 -11.99
N ALA A 34 11.25 -3.60 -10.84
CA ALA A 34 11.50 -5.02 -10.58
C ALA A 34 10.22 -5.85 -10.70
N LEU A 35 9.12 -5.40 -10.08
CA LEU A 35 7.83 -6.07 -10.20
C LEU A 35 7.37 -6.18 -11.66
N ARG A 36 7.61 -5.13 -12.46
CA ARG A 36 7.31 -5.15 -13.90
C ARG A 36 8.12 -6.20 -14.66
N GLN A 37 9.28 -6.56 -14.16
CA GLN A 37 10.21 -7.53 -14.76
C GLN A 37 9.96 -8.97 -14.30
N CYS A 38 9.30 -9.22 -13.16
CA CYS A 38 8.98 -10.59 -12.72
C CYS A 38 8.17 -11.38 -13.77
N ARG A 39 8.61 -12.60 -14.09
CA ARG A 39 7.97 -13.52 -15.04
C ARG A 39 7.76 -14.93 -14.49
N SER A 40 8.46 -15.32 -13.43
CA SER A 40 8.38 -16.66 -12.84
C SER A 40 7.94 -16.65 -11.38
N ALA A 41 7.56 -17.81 -10.85
CA ALA A 41 7.33 -18.01 -9.41
C ALA A 41 8.55 -17.62 -8.56
N GLU A 42 9.77 -17.89 -9.05
CA GLU A 42 11.03 -17.51 -8.40
C GLU A 42 11.19 -15.99 -8.34
N ASP A 43 10.89 -15.28 -9.43
CA ASP A 43 10.96 -13.82 -9.46
C ASP A 43 9.99 -13.21 -8.42
N PHE A 44 8.77 -13.75 -8.33
CA PHE A 44 7.78 -13.27 -7.36
C PHE A 44 8.18 -13.60 -5.92
N TYR A 45 8.74 -14.78 -5.67
CA TYR A 45 9.25 -15.16 -4.36
C TYR A 45 10.36 -14.20 -3.90
N ASN A 46 11.40 -14.02 -4.73
CA ASN A 46 12.52 -13.15 -4.42
C ASN A 46 12.08 -11.70 -4.24
N PHE A 47 11.18 -11.22 -5.11
CA PHE A 47 10.60 -9.88 -5.00
C PHE A 47 9.84 -9.69 -3.69
N GLN A 48 9.00 -10.66 -3.29
CA GLN A 48 8.25 -10.59 -2.04
C GLN A 48 9.19 -10.55 -0.83
N GLN A 49 10.28 -11.33 -0.82
CA GLN A 49 11.23 -11.31 0.29
C GLN A 49 11.93 -9.95 0.44
N ASP A 50 12.39 -9.34 -0.66
CA ASP A 50 12.99 -7.99 -0.63
C ASP A 50 11.97 -6.94 -0.15
N LEU A 51 10.74 -6.99 -0.68
CA LEU A 51 9.67 -6.08 -0.27
C LEU A 51 9.31 -6.26 1.22
N LEU A 52 9.18 -7.49 1.70
CA LEU A 52 8.89 -7.80 3.09
C LEU A 52 9.97 -7.26 4.02
N ALA A 53 11.24 -7.48 3.70
CA ALA A 53 12.36 -6.97 4.51
C ALA A 53 12.28 -5.44 4.68
N ARG A 54 12.03 -4.71 3.59
CA ARG A 54 11.89 -3.24 3.62
C ARG A 54 10.67 -2.78 4.42
N VAL A 55 9.55 -3.49 4.31
CA VAL A 55 8.34 -3.19 5.09
C VAL A 55 8.59 -3.38 6.59
N LEU A 56 9.26 -4.47 6.97
CA LEU A 56 9.60 -4.74 8.37
C LEU A 56 10.56 -3.70 8.94
N GLU A 57 11.63 -3.37 8.21
CA GLU A 57 12.59 -2.34 8.61
C GLU A 57 11.91 -1.00 8.92
N VAL A 58 11.04 -0.52 8.01
CA VAL A 58 10.31 0.75 8.19
C VAL A 58 9.34 0.68 9.37
N GLN A 59 8.67 -0.45 9.58
CA GLN A 59 7.72 -0.62 10.68
C GLN A 59 8.43 -0.71 12.04
N GLU A 60 9.59 -1.38 12.11
CA GLU A 60 10.43 -1.46 13.32
C GLU A 60 10.96 -0.08 13.68
N HIS A 61 11.50 0.67 12.71
CA HIS A 61 11.96 2.05 12.92
C HIS A 61 10.83 2.95 13.44
N ARG A 62 9.65 2.87 12.82
CA ARG A 62 8.45 3.60 13.25
C ARG A 62 8.06 3.27 14.69
N ALA A 63 8.06 1.99 15.05
CA ALA A 63 7.71 1.55 16.40
C ALA A 63 8.72 2.09 17.43
N GLY A 64 10.01 2.04 17.10
CA GLY A 64 11.08 2.65 17.89
C GLY A 64 10.89 4.16 18.07
N CYS A 65 10.62 4.90 17.00
CA CYS A 65 10.38 6.35 17.06
C CYS A 65 9.17 6.70 17.95
N ARG A 66 8.05 5.99 17.79
CA ARG A 66 6.84 6.19 18.63
C ARG A 66 7.11 5.91 20.10
N ARG A 67 7.92 4.89 20.39
CA ARG A 67 8.34 4.56 21.76
C ARG A 67 9.11 5.73 22.37
N VAL A 68 10.08 6.30 21.64
CA VAL A 68 10.89 7.43 22.14
C VAL A 68 10.04 8.70 22.29
N ALA A 69 9.21 9.05 21.31
CA ALA A 69 8.29 10.19 21.39
C ALA A 69 7.42 10.11 22.65
N LYS A 70 6.87 8.92 22.94
CA LYS A 70 6.07 8.67 24.15
C LYS A 70 6.89 8.88 25.43
N LEU A 71 8.14 8.41 25.49
CA LEU A 71 9.01 8.59 26.66
C LEU A 71 9.36 10.05 26.90
N LEU A 72 9.68 10.81 25.85
CA LEU A 72 10.00 12.23 25.96
C LEU A 72 8.79 13.05 26.45
N ARG A 73 7.58 12.76 25.99
CA ARG A 73 6.34 13.39 26.52
C ARG A 73 6.10 13.08 28.00
N GLN A 74 6.70 12.00 28.52
CA GLN A 74 6.68 11.66 29.95
C GLN A 74 7.84 12.30 30.73
N GLY A 75 8.63 13.18 30.10
CA GLY A 75 9.80 13.82 30.71
C GLY A 75 11.01 12.90 30.88
N LYS A 76 11.03 11.73 30.22
CA LYS A 76 12.16 10.79 30.28
C LYS A 76 13.19 11.13 29.20
N ALA A 77 14.44 10.73 29.42
CA ALA A 77 15.50 10.88 28.42
C ALA A 77 15.35 9.88 27.26
N VAL A 78 16.04 10.17 26.15
CA VAL A 78 16.16 9.25 25.01
C VAL A 78 16.93 7.99 25.46
N PRO A 79 16.38 6.78 25.28
CA PRO A 79 17.07 5.53 25.59
C PRO A 79 18.34 5.33 24.75
N ALA A 80 19.32 4.60 25.28
CA ALA A 80 20.54 4.26 24.54
C ALA A 80 20.29 3.32 23.34
N ASP A 81 19.20 2.54 23.38
CA ASP A 81 18.72 1.68 22.30
C ASP A 81 17.70 2.37 21.38
N ALA A 82 17.64 3.70 21.39
CA ALA A 82 16.79 4.45 20.47
C ALA A 82 17.28 4.27 19.02
N PRO A 83 16.37 4.19 18.04
CA PRO A 83 16.78 4.18 16.65
C PRO A 83 17.42 5.52 16.26
N ASP A 84 18.34 5.49 15.30
CA ASP A 84 19.00 6.70 14.82
C ASP A 84 18.02 7.60 14.07
N LEU A 85 17.87 8.84 14.52
CA LEU A 85 17.08 9.84 13.79
C LEU A 85 17.79 10.22 12.49
N ARG A 86 17.02 10.25 11.41
CA ARG A 86 17.51 10.75 10.11
C ARG A 86 17.20 12.22 9.89
N SER A 87 16.30 12.79 10.69
CA SER A 87 16.12 14.25 10.76
C SER A 87 17.33 14.93 11.40
N THR A 88 17.65 16.15 10.97
CA THR A 88 18.62 17.04 11.63
C THR A 88 18.01 17.82 12.80
N ASP A 89 16.72 17.63 13.07
CA ASP A 89 16.01 18.30 14.15
C ASP A 89 16.46 17.80 15.54
N PRO A 90 16.24 18.58 16.62
CA PRO A 90 16.68 18.19 17.97
C PRO A 90 16.11 16.85 18.43
N VAL A 91 16.99 15.93 18.84
CA VAL A 91 16.65 14.58 19.33
C VAL A 91 15.87 14.58 20.65
N THR A 92 15.90 15.69 21.39
CA THR A 92 15.18 15.85 22.66
C THR A 92 13.72 16.28 22.47
N SER A 93 13.32 16.65 21.24
CA SER A 93 11.95 17.08 20.95
C SER A 93 11.07 15.88 20.60
N PRO A 94 9.94 15.63 21.32
CA PRO A 94 8.98 14.58 20.95
C PRO A 94 8.45 14.73 19.52
N GLU A 95 8.30 15.97 19.05
CA GLU A 95 7.76 16.28 17.72
C GLU A 95 8.65 15.80 16.58
N THR A 96 9.97 15.78 16.80
CA THR A 96 10.96 15.25 15.85
C THR A 96 10.70 13.75 15.61
N TRP A 97 10.55 12.99 16.70
CA TRP A 97 10.27 11.56 16.63
C TRP A 97 8.89 11.26 16.05
N ASP A 98 7.89 12.10 16.34
CA ASP A 98 6.56 11.97 15.74
C ASP A 98 6.58 12.23 14.24
N LEU A 99 7.32 13.25 13.78
CA LEU A 99 7.50 13.49 12.35
C LEU A 99 8.15 12.29 11.66
N GLU A 100 9.23 11.76 12.23
CA GLU A 100 9.93 10.62 11.64
C GLU A 100 9.03 9.37 11.60
N ALA A 101 8.25 9.12 12.65
CA ALA A 101 7.27 8.05 12.68
C ALA A 101 6.14 8.23 11.63
N ASP A 102 5.68 9.46 11.39
CA ASP A 102 4.69 9.77 10.36
C ASP A 102 5.27 9.55 8.94
N VAL A 103 6.54 9.90 8.73
CA VAL A 103 7.25 9.63 7.47
C VAL A 103 7.36 8.12 7.24
N CYS A 104 7.75 7.34 8.24
CA CYS A 104 7.80 5.88 8.13
C CYS A 104 6.41 5.27 7.87
N GLU A 105 5.35 5.78 8.49
CA GLU A 105 3.98 5.34 8.18
C GLU A 105 3.63 5.58 6.71
N ARG A 106 4.02 6.72 6.17
CA ARG A 106 3.81 7.04 4.75
C ARG A 106 4.57 6.07 3.84
N VAL A 107 5.85 5.82 4.12
CA VAL A 107 6.68 4.90 3.33
C VAL A 107 6.14 3.48 3.41
N ASP A 108 5.73 2.99 4.58
CA ASP A 108 5.07 1.69 4.77
C ASP A 108 3.83 1.55 3.87
N ARG A 109 2.95 2.56 3.84
CA ARG A 109 1.77 2.56 2.94
C ARG A 109 2.16 2.52 1.46
N GLN A 110 3.21 3.22 1.06
CA GLN A 110 3.68 3.20 -0.33
C GLN A 110 4.27 1.83 -0.70
N LEU A 111 5.05 1.21 0.19
CA LEU A 111 5.55 -0.16 0.01
C LEU A 111 4.42 -1.17 -0.09
N ARG A 112 3.40 -1.06 0.77
CA ARG A 112 2.20 -1.90 0.71
C ARG A 112 1.39 -1.70 -0.58
N SER A 113 1.41 -0.51 -1.16
CA SER A 113 0.79 -0.27 -2.48
C SER A 113 1.52 -1.04 -3.59
N VAL A 114 2.84 -1.25 -3.45
CA VAL A 114 3.59 -2.14 -4.35
C VAL A 114 3.22 -3.61 -4.10
N ALA A 115 3.01 -4.01 -2.84
CA ALA A 115 2.51 -5.34 -2.51
C ALA A 115 1.10 -5.60 -3.08
N ASP A 116 0.23 -4.59 -3.08
CA ASP A 116 -1.06 -4.66 -3.78
C ASP A 116 -0.85 -4.89 -5.28
N GLY A 117 0.10 -4.17 -5.89
CA GLY A 117 0.49 -4.38 -7.28
C GLY A 117 0.98 -5.81 -7.56
N LEU A 118 1.74 -6.40 -6.63
CA LEU A 118 2.15 -7.81 -6.68
C LEU A 118 0.92 -8.72 -6.65
N ALA A 119 0.01 -8.53 -5.70
CA ALA A 119 -1.23 -9.29 -5.59
C ALA A 119 -2.06 -9.25 -6.88
N TRP A 120 -2.32 -8.05 -7.41
CA TRP A 120 -3.03 -7.87 -8.68
C TRP A 120 -2.34 -8.63 -9.82
N ARG A 121 -1.01 -8.60 -9.88
CA ARG A 121 -0.25 -9.25 -10.94
C ARG A 121 -0.29 -10.77 -10.86
N VAL A 122 -0.07 -11.35 -9.68
CA VAL A 122 -0.05 -12.81 -9.51
C VAL A 122 -1.44 -13.44 -9.67
N PHE A 123 -2.51 -12.68 -9.37
CA PHE A 123 -3.87 -13.07 -9.69
C PHE A 123 -4.31 -12.70 -11.12
N SER A 124 -3.37 -12.40 -12.03
CA SER A 124 -3.65 -12.06 -13.44
C SER A 124 -4.71 -10.96 -13.62
N TYR A 125 -4.72 -10.01 -12.69
CA TYR A 125 -5.66 -8.91 -12.58
C TYR A 125 -7.14 -9.33 -12.45
N ASP A 126 -7.42 -10.54 -11.94
CA ASP A 126 -8.78 -10.97 -11.67
C ASP A 126 -9.38 -10.19 -10.49
N ARG A 127 -10.13 -9.15 -10.82
CA ARG A 127 -10.85 -8.29 -9.87
C ARG A 127 -11.78 -9.07 -8.93
N ARG A 128 -12.29 -10.23 -9.34
CA ARG A 128 -13.21 -11.03 -8.52
C ARG A 128 -12.52 -11.48 -7.24
N VAL A 129 -11.26 -11.89 -7.37
CA VAL A 129 -10.41 -12.32 -6.26
C VAL A 129 -10.19 -11.16 -5.29
N ILE A 130 -9.77 -10.00 -5.81
CA ILE A 130 -9.50 -8.82 -4.98
C ILE A 130 -10.75 -8.34 -4.25
N ILE A 131 -11.91 -8.29 -4.92
CA ILE A 131 -13.18 -7.90 -4.29
C ILE A 131 -13.60 -8.90 -3.22
N ALA A 132 -13.46 -10.20 -3.47
CA ALA A 132 -13.86 -11.23 -2.53
C ALA A 132 -12.95 -11.26 -1.28
N LEU A 133 -11.64 -11.07 -1.45
CA LEU A 133 -10.65 -11.19 -0.36
C LEU A 133 -10.41 -9.87 0.42
N SER A 134 -10.90 -8.73 -0.06
CA SER A 134 -10.73 -7.40 0.58
C SER A 134 -11.76 -7.06 1.67
N ARG A 135 -12.61 -8.02 2.07
CA ARG A 135 -13.84 -7.74 2.85
C ARG A 135 -13.65 -7.70 4.37
N ASN A 136 -12.43 -7.86 4.87
CA ASN A 136 -12.11 -7.66 6.29
C ASN A 136 -11.45 -6.30 6.52
N GLN A 137 -11.25 -5.96 7.80
CA GLN A 137 -10.42 -4.81 8.15
C GLN A 137 -8.97 -5.04 7.71
N HIS A 138 -8.31 -3.96 7.31
CA HIS A 138 -6.90 -4.01 6.94
C HIS A 138 -6.03 -4.56 8.07
N PRO A 139 -5.04 -5.41 7.76
CA PRO A 139 -4.09 -5.87 8.75
C PRO A 139 -3.27 -4.69 9.29
N GLY A 140 -3.09 -4.64 10.61
CA GLY A 140 -2.17 -3.70 11.24
C GLY A 140 -0.70 -4.01 10.91
N PRO A 141 0.26 -3.27 11.51
CA PRO A 141 1.69 -3.50 11.33
C PRO A 141 2.09 -4.97 11.53
N MET A 142 3.01 -5.46 10.71
CA MET A 142 3.55 -6.82 10.79
C MET A 142 4.69 -6.94 11.82
N ALA A 143 5.52 -5.90 11.93
CA ALA A 143 6.60 -5.86 12.91
C ALA A 143 6.08 -6.07 14.33
N GLY A 144 6.73 -6.97 15.07
CA GLY A 144 6.37 -7.31 16.45
C GLY A 144 5.15 -8.25 16.59
N LYS A 145 4.52 -8.72 15.51
CA LYS A 145 3.51 -9.78 15.58
C LYS A 145 4.16 -11.13 15.87
N LYS A 146 3.64 -11.84 16.88
CA LYS A 146 4.10 -13.21 17.23
C LYS A 146 3.95 -14.22 16.07
N GLY A 147 2.97 -14.04 15.18
CA GLY A 147 2.69 -14.95 14.06
C GLY A 147 3.63 -14.81 12.87
N LEU A 148 4.35 -13.68 12.73
CA LEU A 148 5.14 -13.37 11.54
C LEU A 148 6.25 -14.39 11.29
N VAL A 149 6.89 -14.92 12.34
CA VAL A 149 7.93 -15.95 12.20
C VAL A 149 7.37 -17.21 11.54
N ALA A 150 6.21 -17.68 12.00
CA ALA A 150 5.55 -18.85 11.43
C ALA A 150 5.10 -18.61 9.98
N GLU A 151 4.59 -17.42 9.66
CA GLU A 151 4.22 -17.05 8.29
C GLU A 151 5.43 -17.03 7.34
N ARG A 152 6.58 -16.50 7.80
CA ARG A 152 7.81 -16.51 7.02
C ARG A 152 8.36 -17.93 6.82
N GLU A 153 8.40 -18.72 7.88
CA GLU A 153 8.81 -20.13 7.80
C GLU A 153 7.91 -20.91 6.84
N PHE A 154 6.60 -20.68 6.87
CA PHE A 154 5.65 -21.30 5.94
C PHE A 154 6.01 -21.00 4.48
N VAL A 155 6.26 -19.72 4.14
CA VAL A 155 6.65 -19.32 2.78
C VAL A 155 7.99 -19.92 2.36
N ILE A 156 8.98 -19.90 3.25
CA ILE A 156 10.31 -20.46 2.98
C ILE A 156 10.24 -21.97 2.75
N ASN A 157 9.50 -22.70 3.59
CA ASN A 157 9.36 -24.15 3.46
C ASN A 157 8.61 -24.52 2.18
N TRP A 158 7.51 -23.84 1.85
CA TRP A 158 6.79 -24.08 0.58
C TRP A 158 7.66 -23.83 -0.65
N TRP A 159 8.47 -22.77 -0.62
CA TRP A 159 9.41 -22.51 -1.71
C TRP A 159 10.48 -23.59 -1.81
N ARG A 160 11.12 -23.93 -0.69
CA ARG A 160 12.20 -24.93 -0.65
C ARG A 160 11.71 -26.33 -1.03
N ASP A 161 10.56 -26.73 -0.54
CA ASP A 161 10.09 -28.11 -0.62
C ASP A 161 9.24 -28.37 -1.88
N GLU A 162 8.50 -27.36 -2.37
CA GLU A 162 7.60 -27.51 -3.52
C GLU A 162 7.96 -26.61 -4.72
N GLY A 163 8.87 -25.66 -4.58
CA GLY A 163 9.19 -24.68 -5.64
C GLY A 163 8.01 -23.76 -5.98
N ARG A 164 7.06 -23.59 -5.06
CA ARG A 164 5.81 -22.86 -5.30
C ARG A 164 5.85 -21.47 -4.68
N PHE A 165 5.39 -20.49 -5.44
CA PHE A 165 5.20 -19.15 -4.92
C PHE A 165 4.00 -19.11 -3.97
N VAL A 166 4.19 -18.42 -2.85
CA VAL A 166 3.16 -18.16 -1.83
C VAL A 166 3.10 -16.65 -1.58
N LEU A 167 1.95 -16.04 -1.85
CA LEU A 167 1.69 -14.63 -1.56
C LEU A 167 1.27 -14.45 -0.10
N LEU A 168 1.98 -13.61 0.66
CA LEU A 168 1.59 -13.22 2.01
C LEU A 168 0.54 -12.11 1.97
N HIS A 169 -0.64 -12.36 2.52
CA HIS A 169 -1.74 -11.39 2.52
C HIS A 169 -1.46 -10.21 3.45
N ASP A 170 -0.83 -10.47 4.60
CA ASP A 170 -0.49 -9.46 5.61
C ASP A 170 0.48 -8.38 5.07
N LEU A 171 1.21 -8.66 3.98
CA LEU A 171 2.05 -7.70 3.26
C LEU A 171 1.23 -6.74 2.38
N THR A 172 0.04 -7.15 1.96
CA THR A 172 -0.86 -6.37 1.12
C THR A 172 -1.80 -5.51 1.97
N SER A 173 -2.42 -4.52 1.34
CA SER A 173 -3.59 -3.83 1.88
C SER A 173 -4.89 -4.33 1.24
N CYS A 174 -4.83 -4.92 0.05
CA CYS A 174 -6.03 -5.34 -0.69
C CYS A 174 -6.52 -6.76 -0.38
N LEU A 175 -5.72 -7.62 0.24
CA LEU A 175 -6.11 -8.96 0.66
C LEU A 175 -6.17 -9.03 2.18
N THR A 176 -7.34 -9.36 2.71
CA THR A 176 -7.64 -9.27 4.15
C THR A 176 -8.32 -10.53 4.70
N ILE A 177 -8.62 -11.51 3.83
CA ILE A 177 -9.17 -12.82 4.18
C ILE A 177 -8.10 -13.88 3.89
N GLY A 178 -7.79 -14.67 4.91
CA GLY A 178 -6.68 -15.64 4.91
C GLY A 178 -5.32 -14.99 5.03
N ASP A 179 -4.33 -15.79 5.39
CA ASP A 179 -2.97 -15.32 5.71
C ASP A 179 -2.05 -15.40 4.50
N ALA A 180 -2.26 -16.40 3.63
CA ALA A 180 -1.48 -16.55 2.41
C ALA A 180 -2.26 -17.27 1.30
N THR A 181 -1.81 -17.11 0.05
CA THR A 181 -2.28 -17.90 -1.09
C THR A 181 -1.09 -18.57 -1.79
N SER A 182 -1.11 -19.89 -1.95
CA SER A 182 -0.12 -20.60 -2.78
C SER A 182 -0.61 -20.78 -4.21
N PHE A 183 0.32 -20.74 -5.15
CA PHE A 183 0.05 -20.84 -6.57
C PHE A 183 0.68 -22.11 -7.14
N ARG A 184 -0.13 -22.89 -7.87
CA ARG A 184 0.32 -24.06 -8.61
C ARG A 184 0.08 -23.81 -10.09
N GLU A 185 1.14 -23.82 -10.88
CA GLU A 185 1.02 -23.69 -12.34
C GLU A 185 0.38 -24.95 -12.95
N ILE A 186 -0.58 -24.74 -13.86
CA ILE A 186 -1.23 -25.77 -14.66
C ILE A 186 -1.26 -25.29 -16.12
N GLY A 187 -0.29 -25.74 -16.90
CA GLY A 187 -0.10 -25.25 -18.28
C GLY A 187 0.18 -23.75 -18.29
N ASN A 188 -0.70 -22.96 -18.92
CA ASN A 188 -0.62 -21.50 -18.97
C ASN A 188 -1.50 -20.80 -17.90
N GLU A 189 -2.15 -21.58 -17.04
CA GLU A 189 -3.01 -21.09 -15.96
C GLU A 189 -2.40 -21.43 -14.59
N TYR A 190 -3.08 -21.01 -13.52
CA TYR A 190 -2.71 -21.38 -12.16
C TYR A 190 -3.95 -21.78 -11.35
N GLU A 191 -3.73 -22.70 -10.42
CA GLU A 191 -4.62 -22.91 -9.28
C GLU A 191 -4.09 -22.11 -8.09
N ALA A 192 -5.01 -21.44 -7.38
CA ALA A 192 -4.72 -20.68 -6.18
C ALA A 192 -5.37 -21.34 -4.96
N TYR A 193 -4.59 -21.53 -3.90
CA TYR A 193 -5.00 -22.20 -2.67
C TYR A 193 -4.83 -21.27 -1.48
N LEU A 194 -5.93 -20.99 -0.78
CA LEU A 194 -5.94 -20.11 0.38
C LEU A 194 -5.50 -20.86 1.63
N HIS A 195 -4.61 -20.25 2.42
CA HIS A 195 -4.04 -20.82 3.64
C HIS A 195 -4.30 -19.94 4.85
N GLU A 196 -4.63 -20.59 5.96
CA GLU A 196 -4.59 -19.99 7.31
C GLU A 196 -3.37 -20.58 8.03
N ILE A 197 -2.43 -19.72 8.42
CA ILE A 197 -1.17 -20.11 9.04
C ILE A 197 -1.32 -19.92 10.55
N LYS A 198 -1.24 -21.02 11.30
CA LYS A 198 -1.36 -20.98 12.76
C LYS A 198 -0.10 -21.44 13.43
N SER A 199 0.27 -20.74 14.50
CA SER A 199 1.32 -21.19 15.42
C SER A 199 0.89 -22.42 16.24
N ASN A 200 -0.42 -22.68 16.39
CA ASN A 200 -0.97 -23.89 17.02
C ASN A 200 -2.11 -24.47 16.15
N PRO A 201 -1.98 -25.70 15.60
CA PRO A 201 -2.97 -26.30 14.70
C PRO A 201 -4.35 -26.54 15.32
N SER A 202 -4.45 -26.60 16.65
CA SER A 202 -5.66 -27.02 17.38
C SER A 202 -6.72 -25.92 17.57
N CYS A 203 -6.40 -24.65 17.33
CA CYS A 203 -7.34 -23.54 17.51
C CYS A 203 -7.96 -23.11 16.18
N THR A 204 -9.19 -23.52 15.87
CA THR A 204 -9.90 -23.03 14.67
C THR A 204 -10.99 -22.07 15.05
N VAL A 205 -10.83 -20.79 14.68
CA VAL A 205 -11.89 -19.80 14.81
C VAL A 205 -12.85 -20.01 13.64
N SER A 206 -14.02 -20.58 13.93
CA SER A 206 -15.08 -20.92 12.96
C SER A 206 -15.43 -19.78 11.99
N ARG A 207 -15.28 -18.52 12.44
CA ARG A 207 -15.59 -17.32 11.67
C ARG A 207 -14.61 -17.05 10.52
N GLN A 208 -13.30 -17.25 10.70
CA GLN A 208 -12.31 -17.03 9.62
C GLN A 208 -12.47 -18.06 8.52
N LEU A 209 -12.59 -19.34 8.89
CA LEU A 209 -12.83 -20.43 7.95
C LEU A 209 -14.14 -20.22 7.16
N ARG A 210 -15.19 -19.73 7.82
CA ARG A 210 -16.44 -19.38 7.13
C ARG A 210 -16.23 -18.28 6.08
N ARG A 211 -15.48 -17.23 6.40
CA ARG A 211 -15.20 -16.13 5.46
C ARG A 211 -14.35 -16.57 4.28
N GLN A 212 -13.35 -17.43 4.51
CA GLN A 212 -12.54 -18.05 3.45
C GLN A 212 -13.42 -18.86 2.49
N ARG A 213 -14.25 -19.77 3.02
CA ARG A 213 -15.18 -20.56 2.20
C ARG A 213 -16.14 -19.68 1.39
N MET A 214 -16.70 -18.62 2.00
CA MET A 214 -17.56 -17.68 1.29
C MET A 214 -16.81 -16.94 0.18
N ALA A 215 -15.56 -16.53 0.41
CA ALA A 215 -14.75 -15.88 -0.62
C ALA A 215 -14.49 -16.83 -1.80
N GLU A 216 -14.11 -18.07 -1.52
CA GLU A 216 -13.91 -19.11 -2.53
C GLU A 216 -15.19 -19.39 -3.33
N GLU A 217 -16.33 -19.51 -2.65
CA GLU A 217 -17.64 -19.72 -3.28
C GLU A 217 -18.05 -18.52 -4.16
N ALA A 218 -17.85 -17.29 -3.66
CA ALA A 218 -18.11 -16.08 -4.44
C ALA A 218 -17.30 -16.06 -5.74
N ILE A 219 -16.01 -16.42 -5.67
CA ILE A 219 -15.11 -16.45 -6.84
C ILE A 219 -15.50 -17.57 -7.80
N ARG A 220 -15.76 -18.78 -7.30
CA ARG A 220 -15.94 -20.00 -8.11
C ARG A 220 -17.34 -20.13 -8.71
N SER A 221 -18.38 -19.88 -7.93
CA SER A 221 -19.78 -20.15 -8.32
C SER A 221 -20.68 -18.91 -8.29
N GLY A 222 -20.13 -17.72 -7.96
CA GLY A 222 -20.92 -16.49 -7.86
C GLY A 222 -21.78 -16.43 -6.60
N GLY A 223 -21.38 -17.17 -5.56
CA GLY A 223 -22.00 -17.12 -4.24
C GLY A 223 -21.93 -15.73 -3.56
N PRO A 224 -22.50 -15.60 -2.35
CA PRO A 224 -22.50 -14.34 -1.62
C PRO A 224 -21.08 -13.92 -1.22
N LEU A 225 -20.80 -12.62 -1.31
CA LEU A 225 -19.55 -12.04 -0.84
C LEU A 225 -19.44 -12.15 0.70
N PRO A 226 -18.22 -12.32 1.24
CA PRO A 226 -18.00 -12.32 2.68
C PRO A 226 -18.22 -10.94 3.30
N GLY A 227 -18.51 -10.95 4.61
CA GLY A 227 -18.74 -9.76 5.43
C GLY A 227 -20.21 -9.50 5.74
N ASP A 228 -20.48 -8.39 6.44
CA ASP A 228 -21.83 -8.04 6.90
C ASP A 228 -22.64 -7.32 5.82
N LEU A 229 -21.95 -6.74 4.83
CA LEU A 229 -22.58 -6.09 3.69
C LEU A 229 -22.94 -7.14 2.63
N PRO A 230 -24.24 -7.38 2.36
CA PRO A 230 -24.67 -8.35 1.36
C PRO A 230 -24.22 -7.90 -0.03
N GLY A 231 -23.79 -8.86 -0.84
CA GLY A 231 -23.37 -8.60 -2.21
C GLY A 231 -23.02 -9.89 -2.94
N ARG A 232 -22.97 -9.83 -4.27
CA ARG A 232 -22.52 -10.92 -5.14
C ARG A 232 -21.71 -10.35 -6.29
N LEU A 233 -20.82 -11.16 -6.85
CA LEU A 233 -20.09 -10.77 -8.05
C LEU A 233 -21.00 -10.89 -9.27
N VAL A 234 -21.19 -9.79 -10.00
CA VAL A 234 -21.98 -9.75 -11.23
C VAL A 234 -21.04 -9.50 -12.41
N PRO A 235 -20.93 -10.43 -13.37
CA PRO A 235 -20.18 -10.16 -14.59
C PRO A 235 -20.91 -9.11 -15.42
N LEU A 236 -20.16 -8.12 -15.90
CA LEU A 236 -20.67 -7.09 -16.79
C LEU A 236 -20.02 -7.29 -18.16
N ASN A 237 -20.83 -7.30 -19.22
CA ASN A 237 -20.35 -7.40 -20.61
C ASN A 237 -19.90 -6.05 -21.18
N ILE A 238 -19.53 -5.10 -20.32
CA ILE A 238 -19.08 -3.77 -20.69
C ILE A 238 -17.59 -3.66 -20.37
N PRO A 239 -16.74 -3.32 -21.36
CA PRO A 239 -15.32 -3.09 -21.12
C PRO A 239 -15.11 -2.02 -20.04
N TYR A 240 -14.27 -2.34 -19.05
CA TYR A 240 -13.94 -1.39 -18.00
C TYR A 240 -12.97 -0.33 -18.52
N LYS A 241 -13.44 0.91 -18.69
CA LYS A 241 -12.61 2.03 -19.16
C LYS A 241 -11.91 2.71 -17.98
N THR A 242 -10.65 2.34 -17.75
CA THR A 242 -9.86 2.85 -16.61
C THR A 242 -9.41 4.30 -16.80
N HIS A 243 -9.16 4.71 -18.06
CA HIS A 243 -8.56 6.01 -18.41
C HIS A 243 -7.23 6.32 -17.71
N LEU A 244 -6.50 5.31 -17.24
CA LEU A 244 -5.23 5.51 -16.51
C LEU A 244 -4.15 6.21 -17.33
N HIS A 245 -4.18 6.12 -18.66
CA HIS A 245 -3.27 6.90 -19.52
C HIS A 245 -3.39 8.42 -19.30
N LEU A 246 -4.60 8.89 -18.94
CA LEU A 246 -4.82 10.31 -18.62
C LEU A 246 -4.11 10.73 -17.34
N LEU A 247 -3.92 9.81 -16.39
CA LEU A 247 -3.13 10.07 -15.18
C LEU A 247 -1.66 10.33 -15.54
N GLY A 248 -1.08 9.51 -16.43
CA GLY A 248 0.26 9.73 -16.95
C GLY A 248 0.40 11.09 -17.63
N THR A 249 -0.52 11.41 -18.56
CA THR A 249 -0.53 12.73 -19.21
C THR A 249 -0.68 13.90 -18.23
N ALA A 250 -1.48 13.74 -17.17
CA ALA A 250 -1.61 14.78 -16.15
C ALA A 250 -0.31 14.97 -15.36
N PHE A 251 0.37 13.87 -15.01
CA PHE A 251 1.65 13.92 -14.30
C PHE A 251 2.74 14.55 -15.15
N ASP A 252 2.90 14.15 -16.42
CA ASP A 252 3.91 14.72 -17.31
C ASP A 252 3.72 16.24 -17.44
N ARG A 253 2.48 16.67 -17.67
CA ARG A 253 2.16 18.10 -17.79
C ARG A 253 2.31 18.87 -16.48
N ALA A 254 1.98 18.25 -15.35
CA ALA A 254 2.17 18.88 -14.05
C ALA A 254 3.67 18.99 -13.70
N HIS A 255 4.48 18.01 -14.10
CA HIS A 255 5.93 18.09 -13.99
C HIS A 255 6.50 19.25 -14.81
N ASP A 256 6.03 19.42 -16.04
CA ASP A 256 6.49 20.52 -16.92
C ASP A 256 6.00 21.91 -16.50
N ARG A 257 4.84 21.99 -15.84
CA ARG A 257 4.11 23.26 -15.63
C ARG A 257 3.83 23.58 -14.17
N GLY A 258 4.21 22.74 -13.23
CA GLY A 258 3.82 22.80 -11.82
C GLY A 258 2.43 22.23 -11.53
N VAL A 259 1.41 22.58 -12.32
CA VAL A 259 0.02 22.11 -12.11
C VAL A 259 -0.72 21.87 -13.42
N GLN A 260 -1.59 20.86 -13.45
CA GLN A 260 -2.43 20.57 -14.61
C GLN A 260 -3.79 19.96 -14.21
N GLY A 261 -4.87 20.61 -14.64
CA GLY A 261 -6.22 20.04 -14.65
C GLY A 261 -6.57 19.39 -15.98
N ILE A 262 -7.14 18.19 -15.96
CA ILE A 262 -7.62 17.48 -17.16
C ILE A 262 -9.05 16.96 -16.98
N LYS A 263 -9.78 16.89 -18.09
CA LYS A 263 -11.06 16.21 -18.18
C LYS A 263 -10.84 14.70 -18.28
N VAL A 264 -11.56 13.93 -17.48
CA VAL A 264 -11.64 12.48 -17.57
C VAL A 264 -13.04 12.09 -18.06
N PRO A 265 -13.18 11.17 -19.03
CA PRO A 265 -14.49 10.74 -19.52
C PRO A 265 -15.40 10.20 -18.40
N GLY A 266 -16.72 10.38 -18.58
CA GLY A 266 -17.73 9.97 -17.59
C GLY A 266 -17.96 10.99 -16.47
N GLY A 267 -17.86 12.30 -16.77
CA GLY A 267 -18.15 13.36 -15.79
C GLY A 267 -17.13 13.40 -14.65
N ARG A 268 -15.84 13.23 -14.97
CA ARG A 268 -14.75 13.21 -13.99
C ARG A 268 -13.70 14.26 -14.34
N ALA A 269 -13.02 14.76 -13.34
CA ALA A 269 -11.90 15.68 -13.48
C ALA A 269 -10.72 15.16 -12.66
N LEU A 270 -9.51 15.39 -13.16
CA LEU A 270 -8.27 15.09 -12.46
C LEU A 270 -7.43 16.36 -12.42
N VAL A 271 -6.86 16.65 -11.27
CA VAL A 271 -5.84 17.70 -11.12
C VAL A 271 -4.59 17.03 -10.58
N ALA A 272 -3.46 17.28 -11.23
CA ALA A 272 -2.14 16.87 -10.79
C ALA A 272 -1.32 18.12 -10.47
N THR A 273 -0.57 18.08 -9.38
CA THR A 273 0.35 19.15 -8.96
C THR A 273 1.69 18.52 -8.64
N ASP A 274 2.75 18.98 -9.29
CA ASP A 274 4.12 18.70 -8.88
C ASP A 274 4.47 19.69 -7.77
N ILE A 275 4.48 19.21 -6.52
CA ILE A 275 4.68 20.07 -5.36
C ILE A 275 6.09 20.65 -5.34
N VAL A 276 7.10 19.88 -5.76
CA VAL A 276 8.50 20.32 -5.73
C VAL A 276 8.69 21.40 -6.80
N HIS A 277 8.36 21.07 -8.04
CA HIS A 277 8.51 22.03 -9.13
C HIS A 277 7.58 23.24 -8.96
N GLY A 278 6.37 23.04 -8.45
CA GLY A 278 5.44 24.11 -8.15
C GLY A 278 5.98 25.14 -7.16
N TYR A 279 6.76 24.73 -6.15
CA TYR A 279 7.43 25.66 -5.24
C TYR A 279 8.69 26.31 -5.81
N ASP A 280 9.31 25.71 -6.83
CA ASP A 280 10.38 26.38 -7.59
C ASP A 280 9.81 27.51 -8.45
N LEU A 281 8.55 27.37 -8.90
CA LEU A 281 7.88 28.34 -9.76
C LEU A 281 7.14 29.45 -8.99
N TRP A 282 6.52 29.12 -7.84
CA TRP A 282 5.59 30.01 -7.15
C TRP A 282 5.68 29.93 -5.63
N SER A 283 5.17 30.97 -4.96
CA SER A 283 4.94 30.92 -3.52
C SER A 283 3.88 29.88 -3.14
N ALA A 284 3.84 29.48 -1.86
CA ALA A 284 2.88 28.49 -1.40
C ALA A 284 1.41 28.93 -1.58
N GLY A 285 1.10 30.20 -1.35
CA GLY A 285 -0.24 30.75 -1.59
C GLY A 285 -0.61 30.68 -3.07
N GLU A 286 0.29 31.09 -3.95
CA GLU A 286 0.06 31.05 -5.40
C GLU A 286 -0.10 29.62 -5.94
N LEU A 287 0.66 28.65 -5.42
CA LEU A 287 0.51 27.25 -5.80
C LEU A 287 -0.89 26.71 -5.44
N ILE A 288 -1.41 27.07 -4.25
CA ILE A 288 -2.76 26.72 -3.81
C ILE A 288 -3.80 27.34 -4.74
N ASP A 289 -3.68 28.65 -5.01
CA ASP A 289 -4.61 29.38 -5.87
C ASP A 289 -4.64 28.82 -7.29
N ARG A 290 -3.47 28.49 -7.86
CA ARG A 290 -3.35 27.86 -9.18
C ARG A 290 -3.94 26.46 -9.21
N THR A 291 -3.74 25.68 -8.16
CA THR A 291 -4.34 24.35 -8.03
C THR A 291 -5.87 24.44 -7.98
N ALA A 292 -6.41 25.39 -7.21
CA ALA A 292 -7.84 25.65 -7.16
C ALA A 292 -8.39 26.13 -8.52
N ALA A 293 -7.67 27.01 -9.22
CA ALA A 293 -8.07 27.48 -10.54
C ALA A 293 -8.10 26.34 -11.58
N GLU A 294 -7.07 25.49 -11.63
CA GLU A 294 -7.05 24.31 -12.51
C GLU A 294 -8.14 23.29 -12.15
N HIS A 295 -8.44 23.13 -10.86
CA HIS A 295 -9.58 22.32 -10.42
C HIS A 295 -10.90 22.82 -10.98
N LEU A 296 -11.21 24.11 -10.83
CA LEU A 296 -12.42 24.72 -11.36
C LEU A 296 -12.50 24.59 -12.89
N GLN A 297 -11.39 24.80 -13.58
CA GLN A 297 -11.33 24.63 -15.04
C GLN A 297 -11.55 23.18 -15.48
N ALA A 298 -10.95 22.21 -14.78
CA ALA A 298 -11.11 20.79 -15.09
C ALA A 298 -12.56 20.33 -14.86
N VAL A 299 -13.17 20.73 -13.75
CA VAL A 299 -14.59 20.50 -13.42
C VAL A 299 -15.49 21.09 -14.51
N LYS A 300 -15.25 22.34 -14.92
CA LYS A 300 -16.00 23.00 -16.00
C LYS A 300 -15.86 22.26 -17.33
N ARG A 301 -14.63 21.88 -17.73
CA ARG A 301 -14.36 21.08 -18.96
C ARG A 301 -15.06 19.72 -18.90
N ALA A 302 -15.14 19.12 -17.72
CA ALA A 302 -15.78 17.84 -17.47
C ALA A 302 -17.31 17.90 -17.40
N ARG A 303 -17.90 19.10 -17.32
CA ARG A 303 -19.35 19.33 -17.13
C ARG A 303 -19.88 18.64 -15.87
N ILE A 304 -19.10 18.71 -14.81
CA ILE A 304 -19.52 18.25 -13.48
C ILE A 304 -20.38 19.37 -12.88
N PRO A 305 -21.59 19.06 -12.39
CA PRO A 305 -22.50 20.04 -11.79
C PRO A 305 -21.96 20.61 -10.48
#